data_AF-A0A4V3WJW0-F1
#
_entry.id   AF-A0A4V3WJW0-F1
#
_cell.length_a   1.000
_cell.length_b   1.000
_cell.length_c   1.000
_cell.angle_alpha   90.00
_cell.angle_beta   90.00
_cell.angle_gamma   90.00
#
_symmetry.space_group_name_H-M   'P 1'
#
loop_
_entity.id
_entity.type
_entity.pdbx_description
1 polymer ?
#
loop_
_entity_poly.entity_id
_entity_poly.type
_entity_poly.pdbx_seq_one_letter_code
_entity_poly.pdbx_strand_id
1 'polypeptide(L)'
;MPESIFTEIKIPHHQKPYDGDLFPAVLSPKPNTFSVASDVTVLTEAIKAHKPWLESLIHKAGAVLFRGFPVTTADDFNDVVEAFGFEELPYVGGAAPRTNVVGRVFTSNESPPDQKIPFHHEMAQVPKFPAKLFFFCEVEPGKGGETPIVLSNIVYERMKEKYPEFVERLEEHGLIYTRVLGEDDDPTSPIGRGWKSTFLTKDKSVAEERAAKLGMKLEWMEDGGVKTVMGPIPAIKVDKSRQRKIWFNSMVAAYTGWEDARNDPVKAVTFGDGKPLPADIIYDCLNILDEESVAIPWQKGDVILLDNWAVLHSRRPFNLPRRVLASLCK
;
A
#
# COMPACT_ATOMS: atom_id res chain seq x y z
N MET A 1 -34.53 -4.74 -3.44
CA MET A 1 -33.18 -4.96 -2.87
C MET A 1 -33.37 -5.21 -1.38
N PRO A 2 -32.66 -6.17 -0.76
CA PRO A 2 -32.67 -6.29 0.69
C PRO A 2 -32.26 -4.97 1.34
N GLU A 3 -32.76 -4.72 2.54
CA GLU A 3 -32.44 -3.49 3.26
C GLU A 3 -30.96 -3.49 3.65
N SER A 4 -30.24 -2.42 3.31
CA SER A 4 -28.80 -2.33 3.61
C SER A 4 -28.56 -2.33 5.11
N ILE A 5 -27.62 -3.17 5.56
CA ILE A 5 -27.13 -3.18 6.94
C ILE A 5 -26.11 -2.06 7.20
N PHE A 6 -25.61 -1.41 6.16
CA PHE A 6 -24.58 -0.40 6.25
C PHE A 6 -25.17 0.97 6.60
N THR A 7 -24.49 1.70 7.47
CA THR A 7 -24.69 3.13 7.70
C THR A 7 -23.36 3.85 7.57
N GLU A 8 -23.34 4.95 6.82
CA GLU A 8 -22.17 5.82 6.75
C GLU A 8 -22.04 6.61 8.05
N ILE A 9 -20.87 6.54 8.69
CA ILE A 9 -20.57 7.26 9.92
C ILE A 9 -19.40 8.21 9.73
N LYS A 10 -19.27 9.16 10.67
CA LYS A 10 -18.11 10.04 10.75
C LYS A 10 -17.20 9.60 11.88
N ILE A 11 -15.89 9.63 11.65
CA ILE A 11 -14.87 9.52 12.69
C ILE A 11 -14.28 10.93 12.89
N PRO A 12 -14.69 11.66 13.93
CA PRO A 12 -14.23 13.02 14.18
C PRO A 12 -12.70 13.11 14.17
N HIS A 13 -12.15 14.14 13.53
CA HIS A 13 -10.71 14.40 13.41
C HIS A 13 -9.89 13.36 12.63
N HIS A 14 -10.49 12.27 12.16
CA HIS A 14 -9.79 11.21 11.42
C HIS A 14 -10.40 10.97 10.02
N GLN A 15 -11.02 11.99 9.44
CA GLN A 15 -11.43 12.03 8.04
C GLN A 15 -11.20 13.43 7.48
N LYS A 16 -10.92 13.52 6.18
CA LYS A 16 -10.76 14.80 5.46
C LYS A 16 -11.84 14.97 4.40
N PRO A 17 -12.38 16.18 4.21
CA PRO A 17 -13.32 16.45 3.13
C PRO A 17 -12.59 16.68 1.79
N TYR A 18 -13.07 16.06 0.71
CA TYR A 18 -12.67 16.34 -0.67
C TYR A 18 -13.92 16.32 -1.55
N ASP A 19 -14.17 17.38 -2.32
CA ASP A 19 -15.32 17.51 -3.24
C ASP A 19 -16.69 17.19 -2.63
N GLY A 20 -16.85 17.46 -1.33
CA GLY A 20 -18.09 17.21 -0.58
C GLY A 20 -18.19 15.82 0.07
N ASP A 21 -17.23 14.93 -0.18
CA ASP A 21 -17.13 13.60 0.42
C ASP A 21 -16.06 13.52 1.51
N LEU A 22 -16.19 12.54 2.41
CA LEU A 22 -15.18 12.26 3.43
C LEU A 22 -14.24 11.13 2.99
N PHE A 23 -12.94 11.34 3.19
CA PHE A 23 -11.90 10.35 2.97
C PHE A 23 -11.30 9.85 4.30
N PRO A 24 -11.23 8.52 4.52
CA PRO A 24 -11.95 7.48 3.78
C PRO A 24 -13.47 7.54 4.07
N ALA A 25 -14.28 6.87 3.27
CA ALA A 25 -15.65 6.57 3.68
C ALA A 25 -15.63 5.54 4.82
N VAL A 26 -16.57 5.63 5.77
CA VAL A 26 -16.63 4.71 6.92
C VAL A 26 -18.02 4.14 7.02
N LEU A 27 -18.11 2.81 6.94
CA LEU A 27 -19.33 2.05 7.09
C LEU A 27 -19.33 1.33 8.44
N SER A 28 -20.46 1.43 9.12
CA SER A 28 -20.76 0.66 10.32
C SER A 28 -22.10 -0.05 10.18
N PRO A 29 -22.40 -1.06 11.02
CA PRO A 29 -23.73 -1.62 11.05
C PRO A 29 -24.76 -0.60 11.53
N LYS A 30 -25.96 -0.66 10.95
CA LYS A 30 -27.12 0.02 11.52
C LYS A 30 -27.36 -0.47 12.96
N PRO A 31 -27.93 0.38 13.84
CA PRO A 31 -28.32 -0.04 15.18
C PRO A 31 -29.22 -1.28 15.12
N ASN A 32 -29.01 -2.23 16.04
CA ASN A 32 -29.75 -3.50 16.15
C ASN A 32 -29.60 -4.48 14.97
N THR A 33 -28.67 -4.25 14.03
CA THR A 33 -28.34 -5.24 12.98
C THR A 33 -27.70 -6.51 13.55
N PHE A 34 -26.87 -6.36 14.58
CA PHE A 34 -26.12 -7.46 15.18
C PHE A 34 -26.54 -7.70 16.63
N SER A 35 -26.66 -8.98 16.98
CA SER A 35 -26.74 -9.47 18.36
C SER A 35 -25.36 -9.93 18.82
N VAL A 36 -25.19 -10.23 20.11
CA VAL A 36 -23.92 -10.72 20.69
C VAL A 36 -23.38 -11.99 19.99
N ALA A 37 -24.25 -12.77 19.34
CA ALA A 37 -23.91 -13.99 18.62
C ALA A 37 -23.88 -13.84 17.08
N SER A 38 -23.82 -12.61 16.57
CA SER A 38 -23.86 -12.37 15.13
C SER A 38 -22.59 -12.85 14.41
N ASP A 39 -22.83 -13.61 13.35
CA ASP A 39 -21.83 -14.24 12.51
C ASP A 39 -21.40 -13.32 11.34
N VAL A 40 -20.16 -13.47 10.87
CA VAL A 40 -19.58 -12.75 9.72
C VAL A 40 -20.39 -13.00 8.44
N THR A 41 -21.13 -14.10 8.37
CA THR A 41 -22.03 -14.44 7.24
C THR A 41 -23.00 -13.32 6.88
N VAL A 42 -23.54 -12.59 7.86
CA VAL A 42 -24.45 -11.45 7.59
C VAL A 42 -23.71 -10.32 6.87
N LEU A 43 -22.45 -10.04 7.22
CA LEU A 43 -21.63 -9.07 6.50
C LEU A 43 -21.32 -9.56 5.09
N THR A 44 -20.91 -10.82 4.91
CA THR A 44 -20.53 -11.34 3.60
C THR A 44 -21.72 -11.43 2.63
N GLU A 45 -22.91 -11.78 3.11
CA GLU A 45 -24.15 -11.73 2.34
C GLU A 45 -24.51 -10.29 1.95
N ALA A 46 -24.38 -9.34 2.86
CA ALA A 46 -24.63 -7.93 2.57
C ALA A 46 -23.62 -7.36 1.55
N ILE A 47 -22.34 -7.73 1.63
CA ILE A 47 -21.33 -7.36 0.64
C ILE A 47 -21.74 -7.87 -0.74
N LYS A 48 -22.14 -9.14 -0.85
CA LYS A 48 -22.60 -9.75 -2.12
C LYS A 48 -23.84 -9.04 -2.66
N ALA A 49 -24.82 -8.75 -1.79
CA ALA A 49 -26.08 -8.11 -2.17
C ALA A 49 -25.94 -6.63 -2.57
N HIS A 50 -24.98 -5.91 -1.98
CA HIS A 50 -24.76 -4.48 -2.19
C HIS A 50 -23.46 -4.16 -2.96
N LYS A 51 -22.85 -5.17 -3.61
CA LYS A 51 -21.58 -5.02 -4.32
C LYS A 51 -21.52 -3.81 -5.26
N PRO A 52 -22.51 -3.55 -6.15
CA PRO A 52 -22.45 -2.38 -7.03
C PRO A 52 -22.39 -1.03 -6.29
N TRP A 53 -23.09 -0.92 -5.17
CA TRP A 53 -23.06 0.29 -4.34
C TRP A 53 -21.72 0.43 -3.62
N LEU A 54 -21.18 -0.66 -3.06
CA LEU A 54 -19.86 -0.67 -2.43
C LEU A 54 -18.75 -0.33 -3.43
N GLU A 55 -18.83 -0.86 -4.66
CA GLU A 55 -17.91 -0.54 -5.76
C GLU A 55 -18.02 0.93 -6.19
N SER A 56 -19.22 1.50 -6.21
CA SER A 56 -19.40 2.93 -6.45
C SER A 56 -18.82 3.78 -5.31
N LEU A 57 -19.00 3.37 -4.05
CA LEU A 57 -18.49 4.07 -2.88
C LEU A 57 -16.96 4.05 -2.84
N ILE A 58 -16.31 2.90 -3.06
CA ILE A 58 -14.84 2.82 -3.14
C ILE A 58 -14.32 3.58 -4.37
N HIS A 59 -15.05 3.57 -5.48
CA HIS A 59 -14.69 4.37 -6.64
C HIS A 59 -14.70 5.87 -6.30
N LYS A 60 -15.72 6.35 -5.61
CA LYS A 60 -15.84 7.76 -5.20
C LYS A 60 -14.80 8.16 -4.15
N ALA A 61 -14.71 7.41 -3.05
CA ALA A 61 -13.91 7.76 -1.89
C ALA A 61 -12.44 7.33 -1.99
N GLY A 62 -12.10 6.35 -2.84
CA GLY A 62 -10.76 5.74 -2.92
C GLY A 62 -10.45 4.76 -1.79
N ALA A 63 -11.06 4.90 -0.61
CA ALA A 63 -10.95 3.96 0.50
C ALA A 63 -12.27 3.86 1.29
N VAL A 64 -12.59 2.66 1.77
CA VAL A 64 -13.75 2.37 2.63
C VAL A 64 -13.32 1.56 3.84
N LEU A 65 -13.56 2.09 5.04
CA LEU A 65 -13.36 1.40 6.31
C LEU A 65 -14.69 0.78 6.77
N PHE A 66 -14.69 -0.52 7.07
CA PHE A 66 -15.77 -1.25 7.70
C PHE A 66 -15.45 -1.42 9.18
N ARG A 67 -16.23 -0.77 10.04
CA ARG A 67 -16.00 -0.73 11.50
C ARG A 67 -17.22 -1.21 12.27
N GLY A 68 -16.97 -2.07 13.26
CA GLY A 68 -18.01 -2.60 14.16
C GLY A 68 -18.73 -3.85 13.63
N PHE A 69 -18.19 -4.48 12.58
CA PHE A 69 -18.67 -5.78 12.08
C PHE A 69 -17.99 -6.95 12.83
N PRO A 70 -18.62 -8.14 12.90
CA PRO A 70 -18.09 -9.29 13.65
C PRO A 70 -16.99 -10.03 12.86
N VAL A 71 -15.93 -9.32 12.46
CA VAL A 71 -14.74 -9.93 11.84
C VAL A 71 -13.71 -10.13 12.94
N THR A 72 -13.42 -11.36 13.35
CA THR A 72 -12.62 -11.62 14.55
C THR A 72 -11.38 -12.47 14.30
N THR A 73 -11.36 -13.22 13.20
CA THR A 73 -10.29 -14.15 12.84
C THR A 73 -9.78 -13.91 11.41
N ALA A 74 -8.64 -14.52 11.08
CA ALA A 74 -8.13 -14.54 9.71
C ALA A 74 -9.11 -15.22 8.72
N ASP A 75 -9.83 -16.26 9.15
CA ASP A 75 -10.86 -16.93 8.36
C ASP A 75 -12.04 -15.99 8.06
N ASP A 76 -12.56 -15.29 9.09
CA ASP A 76 -13.62 -14.28 8.91
C ASP A 76 -13.20 -13.21 7.90
N PHE A 77 -11.94 -12.77 7.98
CA PHE A 77 -11.39 -11.80 7.04
C PHE A 77 -11.26 -12.37 5.62
N ASN A 78 -10.85 -13.64 5.46
CA ASN A 78 -10.83 -14.30 4.16
C ASN A 78 -12.23 -14.35 3.55
N ASP A 79 -13.25 -14.69 4.33
CA ASP A 79 -14.65 -14.73 3.88
C ASP A 79 -15.16 -13.35 3.42
N VAL A 80 -14.77 -12.29 4.12
CA VAL A 80 -15.04 -10.90 3.71
C VAL A 80 -14.37 -10.59 2.37
N VAL A 81 -13.09 -10.93 2.20
CA VAL A 81 -12.36 -10.72 0.94
C VAL A 81 -13.03 -11.49 -0.21
N GLU A 82 -13.40 -12.75 0.02
CA GLU A 82 -14.08 -13.57 -0.98
C GLU A 82 -15.47 -13.06 -1.35
N ALA A 83 -16.20 -12.47 -0.40
CA ALA A 83 -17.51 -11.89 -0.64
C ALA A 83 -17.51 -10.73 -1.64
N PHE A 84 -16.42 -9.96 -1.71
CA PHE A 84 -16.26 -8.93 -2.75
C PHE A 84 -16.08 -9.53 -4.16
N GLY A 85 -15.61 -10.78 -4.26
CA GLY A 85 -15.44 -11.47 -5.52
C GLY A 85 -14.40 -10.85 -6.46
N PHE A 86 -13.43 -10.11 -5.92
CA PHE A 86 -12.27 -9.66 -6.70
C PHE A 86 -11.34 -10.85 -6.96
N GLU A 87 -10.67 -10.86 -8.11
CA GLU A 87 -9.64 -11.86 -8.38
C GLU A 87 -8.43 -11.63 -7.49
N GLU A 88 -7.88 -12.70 -6.91
CA GLU A 88 -6.65 -12.63 -6.13
C GLU A 88 -5.46 -12.26 -7.02
N LEU A 89 -4.58 -11.40 -6.52
CA LEU A 89 -3.23 -11.25 -7.05
C LEU A 89 -2.26 -12.08 -6.19
N PRO A 90 -1.79 -13.25 -6.67
CA PRO A 90 -0.87 -14.07 -5.91
C PRO A 90 0.43 -13.33 -5.62
N TYR A 91 0.88 -13.36 -4.37
CA TYR A 91 2.16 -12.75 -3.99
C TYR A 91 3.32 -13.66 -4.40
N VAL A 92 3.86 -13.46 -5.61
CA VAL A 92 4.97 -14.26 -6.17
C VAL A 92 6.25 -13.44 -6.17
N GLY A 93 6.90 -13.36 -5.00
CA GLY A 93 8.11 -12.55 -4.83
C GLY A 93 7.81 -11.05 -4.80
N GLY A 94 8.63 -10.29 -4.09
CA GLY A 94 8.42 -8.86 -3.90
C GLY A 94 9.36 -8.27 -2.87
N ALA A 95 9.15 -7.01 -2.48
CA ALA A 95 10.10 -6.28 -1.65
C ALA A 95 10.04 -6.60 -0.15
N ALA A 96 8.96 -7.21 0.36
CA ALA A 96 8.70 -7.37 1.79
C ALA A 96 8.36 -8.83 2.18
N PRO A 97 8.85 -9.34 3.32
CA PRO A 97 8.41 -10.61 3.91
C PRO A 97 6.93 -10.60 4.22
N ARG A 98 6.26 -11.68 3.79
CA ARG A 98 4.84 -11.95 3.99
C ARG A 98 4.68 -13.46 4.15
N THR A 99 3.95 -13.86 5.17
CA THR A 99 3.60 -15.25 5.45
C THR A 99 2.13 -15.46 5.13
N ASN A 100 1.80 -16.46 4.31
CA ASN A 100 0.40 -16.84 4.08
C ASN A 100 -0.20 -17.40 5.38
N VAL A 101 -1.39 -16.93 5.74
CA VAL A 101 -2.09 -17.31 6.97
C VAL A 101 -3.21 -18.29 6.64
N VAL A 102 -4.13 -17.90 5.77
CA VAL A 102 -5.26 -18.71 5.31
C VAL A 102 -5.76 -18.16 3.98
N GLY A 103 -6.08 -19.03 3.02
CA GLY A 103 -6.64 -18.62 1.72
C GLY A 103 -5.84 -17.48 1.08
N ARG A 104 -6.51 -16.33 0.88
CA ARG A 104 -5.97 -15.12 0.24
C ARG A 104 -5.36 -14.12 1.23
N VAL A 105 -5.20 -14.51 2.49
CA VAL A 105 -4.78 -13.67 3.60
C VAL A 105 -3.34 -13.96 3.98
N PHE A 106 -2.55 -12.90 4.13
CA PHE A 106 -1.15 -12.98 4.54
C PHE A 106 -0.82 -11.89 5.59
N THR A 107 0.31 -12.03 6.28
CA THR A 107 0.81 -11.01 7.23
C THR A 107 1.17 -9.71 6.50
N SER A 108 0.77 -8.55 7.04
CA SER A 108 1.28 -7.27 6.52
C SER A 108 2.80 -7.13 6.71
N ASN A 109 3.42 -6.13 6.08
CA ASN A 109 4.88 -5.94 6.09
C ASN A 109 5.46 -6.04 7.53
N GLU A 110 6.38 -6.99 7.71
CA GLU A 110 6.98 -7.39 9.00
C GLU A 110 8.21 -6.56 9.40
N SER A 111 8.43 -5.38 8.79
CA SER A 111 9.48 -4.44 9.21
C SER A 111 9.39 -4.11 10.71
N PRO A 112 10.52 -3.84 11.41
CA PRO A 112 10.56 -3.65 12.86
C PRO A 112 9.54 -2.63 13.40
N PRO A 113 8.96 -2.85 14.60
CA PRO A 113 7.88 -2.02 15.15
C PRO A 113 8.22 -0.52 15.31
N ASP A 114 9.47 -0.21 15.66
CA ASP A 114 9.99 1.15 15.86
C ASP A 114 10.18 1.94 14.56
N GLN A 115 10.18 1.26 13.41
CA GLN A 115 10.40 1.88 12.11
C GLN A 115 9.10 2.39 11.48
N LYS A 116 9.17 3.55 10.80
CA LYS A 116 8.10 4.06 9.92
C LYS A 116 8.21 3.34 8.57
N ILE A 117 7.09 2.84 8.04
CA ILE A 117 7.03 2.45 6.62
C ILE A 117 6.60 3.70 5.84
N PRO A 118 7.37 4.17 4.85
CA PRO A 118 7.01 5.35 4.06
C PRO A 118 5.72 5.18 3.24
N PHE A 119 5.15 6.30 2.79
CA PHE A 119 4.01 6.28 1.87
C PHE A 119 4.39 5.68 0.52
N HIS A 120 3.57 4.75 0.04
CA HIS A 120 3.74 4.10 -1.25
C HIS A 120 2.40 3.58 -1.78
N HIS A 121 2.33 3.37 -3.09
CA HIS A 121 1.38 2.45 -3.70
C HIS A 121 1.90 1.02 -3.55
N GLU A 122 1.02 0.07 -3.27
CA GLU A 122 1.41 -1.34 -3.15
C GLU A 122 1.99 -1.82 -4.48
N MET A 123 3.20 -2.38 -4.44
CA MET A 123 3.91 -2.92 -5.62
C MET A 123 4.08 -1.89 -6.76
N ALA A 124 4.29 -0.61 -6.42
CA ALA A 124 4.29 0.50 -7.39
C ALA A 124 5.24 0.35 -8.58
N GLN A 125 6.37 -0.34 -8.37
CA GLN A 125 7.45 -0.45 -9.36
C GLN A 125 7.25 -1.61 -10.34
N VAL A 126 6.39 -2.60 -10.05
CA VAL A 126 6.26 -3.77 -10.92
C VAL A 126 5.15 -3.59 -11.98
N PRO A 127 5.24 -4.25 -13.14
CA PRO A 127 4.25 -4.11 -14.21
C PRO A 127 2.84 -4.56 -13.80
N LYS A 128 2.75 -5.57 -12.92
CA LYS A 128 1.51 -6.12 -12.39
C LYS A 128 1.45 -5.81 -10.90
N PHE A 129 0.66 -4.81 -10.55
CA PHE A 129 0.39 -4.37 -9.19
C PHE A 129 -1.08 -4.61 -8.86
N PRO A 130 -1.45 -4.74 -7.58
CA PRO A 130 -2.85 -4.93 -7.22
C PRO A 130 -3.66 -3.70 -7.57
N ALA A 131 -4.86 -3.84 -8.13
CA ALA A 131 -5.78 -2.72 -8.26
C ALA A 131 -6.40 -2.35 -6.92
N LYS A 132 -6.56 -3.31 -6.01
CA LYS A 132 -7.13 -3.10 -4.67
C LYS A 132 -6.40 -3.93 -3.63
N LEU A 133 -6.44 -3.47 -2.39
CA LEU A 133 -5.91 -4.20 -1.26
C LEU A 133 -6.80 -4.03 -0.04
N PHE A 134 -6.80 -5.05 0.81
CA PHE A 134 -7.48 -5.02 2.10
C PHE A 134 -6.46 -5.02 3.23
N PHE A 135 -6.77 -4.32 4.33
CA PHE A 135 -6.14 -4.54 5.63
C PHE A 135 -7.18 -4.90 6.68
N PHE A 136 -6.82 -5.79 7.60
CA PHE A 136 -7.68 -6.22 8.70
C PHE A 136 -6.92 -6.19 10.02
N CYS A 137 -7.49 -5.53 11.03
CA CYS A 137 -6.93 -5.51 12.38
C CYS A 137 -7.48 -6.68 13.20
N GLU A 138 -6.66 -7.72 13.36
CA GLU A 138 -7.01 -8.85 14.22
C GLU A 138 -6.61 -8.60 15.69
N VAL A 139 -5.49 -7.91 15.89
CA VAL A 139 -5.01 -7.50 17.22
C VAL A 139 -4.62 -6.02 17.18
N GLU A 140 -5.30 -5.22 18.02
CA GLU A 140 -5.04 -3.80 18.15
C GLU A 140 -3.59 -3.50 18.58
N PRO A 141 -2.99 -2.41 18.06
CA PRO A 141 -1.69 -1.96 18.52
C PRO A 141 -1.76 -1.50 19.99
N GLY A 142 -0.77 -1.84 20.80
CA GLY A 142 -0.67 -1.31 22.17
C GLY A 142 -0.56 0.21 22.21
N LYS A 143 0.15 0.80 21.23
CA LYS A 143 0.20 2.25 20.94
C LYS A 143 0.69 2.46 19.50
N GLY A 144 0.17 3.49 18.82
CA GLY A 144 0.57 3.83 17.45
C GLY A 144 0.10 2.78 16.44
N GLY A 145 0.92 2.49 15.42
CA GLY A 145 0.68 1.37 14.51
C GLY A 145 -0.48 1.54 13.54
N GLU A 146 -1.01 2.76 13.44
CA GLU A 146 -1.96 3.14 12.41
C GLU A 146 -1.39 2.82 11.03
N THR A 147 -2.28 2.65 10.06
CA THR A 147 -1.95 2.57 8.64
C THR A 147 -2.43 3.88 7.99
N PRO A 148 -1.64 4.97 8.02
CA PRO A 148 -2.07 6.22 7.40
C PRO A 148 -2.26 6.03 5.90
N ILE A 149 -3.30 6.66 5.37
CA ILE A 149 -3.66 6.63 3.95
C ILE A 149 -3.80 8.05 3.40
N VAL A 150 -3.50 8.25 2.12
CA VAL A 150 -3.57 9.56 1.47
C VAL A 150 -3.98 9.41 0.00
N LEU A 151 -4.78 10.36 -0.51
CA LEU A 151 -5.22 10.39 -1.90
C LEU A 151 -4.09 10.81 -2.84
N SER A 152 -3.76 9.94 -3.79
CA SER A 152 -2.67 10.10 -4.73
C SER A 152 -2.85 11.25 -5.71
N ASN A 153 -4.09 11.54 -6.14
CA ASN A 153 -4.36 12.69 -7.01
C ASN A 153 -4.15 14.02 -6.29
N ILE A 154 -4.49 14.10 -5.00
CA ILE A 154 -4.29 15.31 -4.19
C ILE A 154 -2.80 15.62 -4.04
N VAL A 155 -1.99 14.58 -3.81
CA VAL A 155 -0.52 14.73 -3.77
C VAL A 155 -0.01 15.22 -5.12
N TYR A 156 -0.48 14.65 -6.23
CA TYR A 156 -0.12 15.11 -7.57
C TYR A 156 -0.50 16.58 -7.81
N GLU A 157 -1.73 16.97 -7.48
CA GLU A 157 -2.24 18.33 -7.66
C GLU A 157 -1.41 19.35 -6.85
N ARG A 158 -1.17 19.08 -5.56
CA ARG A 158 -0.36 19.95 -4.70
C ARG A 158 1.10 20.03 -5.16
N MET A 159 1.69 18.91 -5.60
CA MET A 159 3.06 18.91 -6.15
C MET A 159 3.13 19.67 -7.47
N LYS A 160 2.14 19.53 -8.36
CA LYS A 160 2.10 20.24 -9.65
C LYS A 160 1.91 21.74 -9.46
N GLU A 161 1.09 22.14 -8.50
CA GLU A 161 0.89 23.54 -8.14
C GLU A 161 2.17 24.16 -7.55
N LYS A 162 2.82 23.46 -6.61
CA LYS A 162 3.99 23.99 -5.90
C LYS A 162 5.29 23.93 -6.73
N TYR A 163 5.49 22.86 -7.51
CA TYR A 163 6.71 22.60 -8.29
C TYR A 163 6.39 22.16 -9.73
N PRO A 164 5.81 23.05 -10.56
CA PRO A 164 5.32 22.69 -11.89
C PRO A 164 6.40 22.11 -12.81
N GLU A 165 7.61 22.68 -12.79
CA GLU A 165 8.76 22.26 -13.60
C GLU A 165 9.31 20.89 -13.15
N PHE A 166 9.35 20.65 -11.84
CA PHE A 166 9.76 19.36 -11.29
C PHE A 166 8.81 18.25 -11.74
N VAL A 167 7.50 18.49 -11.66
CA VAL A 167 6.50 17.50 -12.08
C VAL A 167 6.50 17.31 -13.59
N GLU A 168 6.69 18.36 -14.39
CA GLU A 168 6.84 18.22 -15.85
C GLU A 168 8.04 17.33 -16.21
N ARG A 169 9.18 17.55 -15.53
CA ARG A 169 10.37 16.73 -15.70
C ARG A 169 10.14 15.26 -15.28
N LEU A 170 9.39 15.02 -14.22
CA LEU A 170 8.99 13.67 -13.81
C LEU A 170 8.07 12.99 -14.84
N GLU A 171 7.19 13.74 -15.50
CA GLU A 171 6.33 13.22 -16.57
C GLU A 171 7.12 12.90 -17.84
N GLU A 172 8.11 13.74 -18.18
CA GLU A 172 8.94 13.56 -19.38
C GLU A 172 9.95 12.41 -19.22
N HIS A 173 10.66 12.37 -18.09
CA HIS A 173 11.77 11.43 -17.92
C HIS A 173 11.41 10.23 -17.05
N GLY A 174 10.46 10.36 -16.12
CA GLY A 174 10.20 9.33 -15.11
C GLY A 174 11.31 9.24 -14.07
N LEU A 175 11.48 8.05 -13.50
CA LEU A 175 12.43 7.76 -12.42
C LEU A 175 13.23 6.49 -12.70
N ILE A 176 14.47 6.45 -12.21
CA ILE A 176 15.27 5.22 -12.07
C ILE A 176 15.38 4.88 -10.59
N TYR A 177 15.14 3.61 -10.25
CA TYR A 177 15.35 3.06 -8.93
C TYR A 177 16.56 2.14 -8.93
N THR A 178 17.45 2.35 -7.97
CA THR A 178 18.63 1.51 -7.75
C THR A 178 18.56 0.93 -6.35
N ARG A 179 18.73 -0.39 -6.22
CA ARG A 179 18.76 -1.06 -4.91
C ARG A 179 19.77 -2.18 -4.90
N VAL A 180 20.63 -2.20 -3.91
CA VAL A 180 21.59 -3.26 -3.64
C VAL A 180 20.97 -4.25 -2.66
N LEU A 181 20.89 -5.51 -3.08
CA LEU A 181 20.36 -6.62 -2.30
C LEU A 181 21.53 -7.54 -1.92
N GLY A 182 21.57 -7.96 -0.65
CA GLY A 182 22.47 -9.04 -0.23
C GLY A 182 22.09 -10.38 -0.84
N GLU A 183 22.92 -11.39 -0.63
CA GLU A 183 22.61 -12.75 -1.04
C GLU A 183 21.41 -13.31 -0.25
N ASP A 184 21.46 -13.16 1.07
CA ASP A 184 20.44 -13.61 2.01
C ASP A 184 19.75 -12.42 2.71
N ASP A 185 18.67 -12.71 3.46
CA ASP A 185 17.87 -11.69 4.15
C ASP A 185 18.57 -11.17 5.41
N ASP A 186 18.51 -9.85 5.62
CA ASP A 186 18.99 -9.15 6.82
C ASP A 186 17.80 -8.62 7.64
N PRO A 187 17.47 -9.21 8.80
CA PRO A 187 16.33 -8.79 9.60
C PRO A 187 16.52 -7.44 10.29
N THR A 188 17.73 -6.88 10.31
CA THR A 188 18.02 -5.60 10.94
C THR A 188 17.80 -4.40 10.00
N SER A 189 17.74 -4.64 8.69
CA SER A 189 17.54 -3.60 7.68
C SER A 189 16.07 -3.45 7.29
N PRO A 190 15.54 -2.21 7.17
CA PRO A 190 14.16 -1.96 6.71
C PRO A 190 13.93 -2.45 5.28
N ILE A 191 15.00 -2.59 4.50
CA ILE A 191 15.02 -3.09 3.13
C ILE A 191 15.84 -4.38 2.98
N GLY A 192 15.98 -5.12 4.07
CA GLY A 192 16.97 -6.18 4.23
C GLY A 192 16.80 -7.45 3.41
N ARG A 193 15.69 -7.60 2.68
CA ARG A 193 15.42 -8.76 1.84
C ARG A 193 16.52 -8.96 0.78
N GLY A 194 17.11 -10.16 0.75
CA GLY A 194 18.12 -10.56 -0.22
C GLY A 194 17.55 -10.94 -1.58
N TRP A 195 18.43 -11.16 -2.57
CA TRP A 195 17.98 -11.47 -3.93
C TRP A 195 17.37 -12.87 -4.03
N LYS A 196 17.83 -13.84 -3.23
CA LYS A 196 17.26 -15.19 -3.23
C LYS A 196 15.78 -15.20 -2.85
N SER A 197 15.44 -14.44 -1.82
CA SER A 197 14.05 -14.26 -1.35
C SER A 197 13.25 -13.34 -2.27
N THR A 198 13.87 -12.30 -2.84
CA THR A 198 13.22 -11.38 -3.80
C THR A 198 12.78 -12.12 -5.06
N PHE A 199 13.68 -12.90 -5.64
CA PHE A 199 13.45 -13.62 -6.89
C PHE A 199 13.03 -15.07 -6.69
N LEU A 200 12.87 -15.54 -5.44
CA LEU A 200 12.46 -16.90 -5.07
C LEU A 200 13.30 -18.01 -5.73
N THR A 201 14.62 -17.83 -5.79
CA THR A 201 15.55 -18.76 -6.44
C THR A 201 16.94 -18.67 -5.82
N LYS A 202 17.74 -19.74 -5.95
CA LYS A 202 19.17 -19.75 -5.59
C LYS A 202 20.09 -19.70 -6.82
N ASP A 203 19.50 -19.69 -8.02
CA ASP A 203 20.21 -19.67 -9.29
C ASP A 203 20.21 -18.24 -9.88
N LYS A 204 21.42 -17.72 -10.17
CA LYS A 204 21.62 -16.37 -10.71
C LYS A 204 20.95 -16.19 -12.08
N SER A 205 21.02 -17.19 -12.95
CA SER A 205 20.40 -17.13 -14.29
C SER A 205 18.87 -17.07 -14.21
N VAL A 206 18.28 -17.83 -13.27
CA VAL A 206 16.84 -17.78 -13.01
C VAL A 206 16.43 -16.44 -12.38
N ALA A 207 17.28 -15.85 -11.53
CA ALA A 207 17.05 -14.52 -10.97
C ALA A 207 17.05 -13.44 -12.06
N GLU A 208 17.99 -13.49 -13.00
CA GLU A 208 18.06 -12.59 -14.16
C GLU A 208 16.81 -12.70 -15.04
N GLU A 209 16.35 -13.93 -15.35
CA GLU A 209 15.13 -14.14 -16.13
C GLU A 209 13.90 -13.52 -15.43
N ARG A 210 13.78 -13.71 -14.11
CA ARG A 210 12.68 -13.17 -13.32
C ARG A 210 12.75 -11.65 -13.19
N ALA A 211 13.94 -11.10 -12.98
CA ALA A 211 14.17 -9.65 -12.94
C ALA A 211 13.83 -8.98 -14.28
N ALA A 212 14.22 -9.59 -15.40
CA ALA A 212 13.88 -9.10 -16.73
C ALA A 212 12.36 -9.03 -16.96
N LYS A 213 11.59 -10.03 -16.49
CA LYS A 213 10.11 -10.00 -16.55
C LYS A 213 9.49 -8.88 -15.71
N LEU A 214 10.21 -8.38 -14.70
CA LEU A 214 9.83 -7.24 -13.87
C LEU A 214 10.35 -5.90 -14.42
N GLY A 215 11.07 -5.90 -15.56
CA GLY A 215 11.67 -4.69 -16.13
C GLY A 215 12.91 -4.20 -15.37
N MET A 216 13.60 -5.12 -14.67
CA MET A 216 14.74 -4.83 -13.82
C MET A 216 16.02 -5.44 -14.39
N LYS A 217 17.13 -4.70 -14.34
CA LYS A 217 18.47 -5.16 -14.66
C LYS A 217 19.20 -5.58 -13.40
N LEU A 218 19.98 -6.65 -13.47
CA LEU A 218 20.82 -7.15 -12.39
C LEU A 218 22.30 -6.95 -12.72
N GLU A 219 23.04 -6.39 -11.77
CA GLU A 219 24.49 -6.25 -11.78
C GLU A 219 25.04 -7.03 -10.59
N TRP A 220 25.61 -8.21 -10.83
CA TRP A 220 26.14 -9.07 -9.76
C TRP A 220 27.40 -8.48 -9.14
N MET A 221 27.52 -8.61 -7.82
CA MET A 221 28.63 -8.09 -7.02
C MET A 221 29.58 -9.21 -6.56
N GLU A 222 30.82 -8.87 -6.25
CA GLU A 222 31.86 -9.82 -5.83
C GLU A 222 31.54 -10.52 -4.51
N ASP A 223 30.79 -9.86 -3.63
CA ASP A 223 30.37 -10.33 -2.31
C ASP A 223 29.17 -11.28 -2.34
N GLY A 224 28.68 -11.66 -3.52
CA GLY A 224 27.50 -12.51 -3.70
C GLY A 224 26.17 -11.75 -3.76
N GLY A 225 26.18 -10.44 -3.49
CA GLY A 225 25.03 -9.55 -3.64
C GLY A 225 24.72 -9.20 -5.10
N VAL A 226 23.69 -8.37 -5.29
CA VAL A 226 23.28 -7.86 -6.60
C VAL A 226 22.78 -6.42 -6.49
N LYS A 227 23.23 -5.58 -7.41
CA LYS A 227 22.63 -4.26 -7.65
C LYS A 227 21.53 -4.39 -8.69
N THR A 228 20.33 -3.98 -8.30
CA THR A 228 19.16 -3.94 -9.16
C THR A 228 18.95 -2.52 -9.67
N VAL A 229 18.63 -2.39 -10.96
CA VAL A 229 18.30 -1.10 -11.60
C VAL A 229 16.98 -1.24 -12.35
N MET A 230 16.00 -0.41 -12.02
CA MET A 230 14.70 -0.38 -12.68
C MET A 230 14.39 1.03 -13.19
N GLY A 231 14.08 1.14 -14.47
CA GLY A 231 13.71 2.40 -15.10
C GLY A 231 14.46 2.71 -16.40
N PRO A 232 14.14 3.85 -17.04
CA PRO A 232 13.18 4.85 -16.57
C PRO A 232 11.73 4.32 -16.56
N ILE A 233 11.00 4.54 -15.47
CA ILE A 233 9.56 4.25 -15.37
C ILE A 233 8.77 5.53 -15.02
N PRO A 234 7.51 5.66 -15.47
CA PRO A 234 6.70 6.85 -15.18
C PRO A 234 6.54 7.08 -13.67
N ALA A 235 6.71 8.34 -13.25
CA ALA A 235 6.44 8.76 -11.87
C ALA A 235 4.96 9.13 -11.66
N ILE A 236 4.30 9.55 -12.73
CA ILE A 236 2.89 9.96 -12.76
C ILE A 236 2.15 8.98 -13.66
N LYS A 237 1.02 8.45 -13.18
CA LYS A 237 0.10 7.64 -13.98
C LYS A 237 -1.22 8.37 -14.16
N VAL A 238 -2.04 7.91 -15.11
CA VAL A 238 -3.41 8.34 -15.29
C VAL A 238 -4.33 7.24 -14.80
N ASP A 239 -5.11 7.51 -13.76
CA ASP A 239 -6.25 6.68 -13.38
C ASP A 239 -7.35 6.89 -14.42
N LYS A 240 -7.47 5.94 -15.35
CA LYS A 240 -8.47 5.99 -16.42
C LYS A 240 -9.90 5.85 -15.90
N SER A 241 -10.11 5.26 -14.73
CA SER A 241 -11.47 5.13 -14.19
C SER A 241 -12.00 6.48 -13.71
N ARG A 242 -11.12 7.34 -13.18
CA ARG A 242 -11.45 8.67 -12.64
C ARG A 242 -10.98 9.83 -13.53
N GLN A 243 -10.33 9.55 -14.66
CA GLN A 243 -9.81 10.53 -15.62
C GLN A 243 -8.90 11.59 -14.97
N ARG A 244 -8.04 11.17 -14.03
CA ARG A 244 -7.13 12.06 -13.32
C ARG A 244 -5.72 11.49 -13.18
N LYS A 245 -4.74 12.38 -13.06
CA LYS A 245 -3.35 12.01 -12.80
C LYS A 245 -3.15 11.68 -11.31
N ILE A 246 -2.24 10.77 -11.04
CA ILE A 246 -1.96 10.24 -9.70
C ILE A 246 -0.45 10.16 -9.47
N TRP A 247 -0.04 10.40 -8.22
CA TRP A 247 1.34 10.30 -7.74
C TRP A 247 1.79 8.84 -7.55
N PHE A 248 1.68 8.04 -8.61
CA PHE A 248 1.95 6.60 -8.58
C PHE A 248 3.44 6.31 -8.76
N ASN A 249 4.21 6.52 -7.69
CA ASN A 249 5.63 6.21 -7.64
C ASN A 249 6.05 5.85 -6.20
N SER A 250 7.35 5.61 -6.00
CA SER A 250 7.95 5.35 -4.69
C SER A 250 9.12 6.28 -4.42
N MET A 251 9.04 7.50 -4.95
CA MET A 251 10.13 8.47 -4.88
C MET A 251 10.49 8.80 -3.43
N VAL A 252 9.50 9.24 -2.63
CA VAL A 252 9.71 9.53 -1.20
C VAL A 252 10.11 8.27 -0.43
N ALA A 253 9.48 7.12 -0.73
CA ALA A 253 9.79 5.86 -0.05
C ALA A 253 11.24 5.41 -0.26
N ALA A 254 11.76 5.51 -1.48
CA ALA A 254 13.14 5.17 -1.79
C ALA A 254 14.10 6.22 -1.22
N TYR A 255 13.83 7.51 -1.47
CA TYR A 255 14.74 8.60 -1.09
C TYR A 255 14.87 8.81 0.42
N THR A 256 13.92 8.32 1.22
CA THR A 256 13.94 8.48 2.69
C THR A 256 14.02 7.18 3.47
N GLY A 257 13.73 6.04 2.83
CA GLY A 257 13.58 4.76 3.52
C GLY A 257 14.43 3.62 2.97
N TRP A 258 15.08 3.79 1.81
CA TRP A 258 16.00 2.76 1.29
C TRP A 258 17.42 3.03 1.77
N GLU A 259 17.56 2.98 3.09
CA GLU A 259 18.81 3.22 3.79
C GLU A 259 19.21 1.97 4.55
N ASP A 260 20.41 1.46 4.25
CA ASP A 260 21.12 0.48 5.07
C ASP A 260 22.62 0.52 4.72
N ALA A 261 23.41 -0.41 5.27
CA ALA A 261 24.85 -0.46 5.00
C ALA A 261 25.21 -0.60 3.50
N ARG A 262 24.28 -1.04 2.64
CA ARG A 262 24.48 -1.26 1.20
C ARG A 262 23.87 -0.16 0.34
N ASN A 263 22.89 0.58 0.87
CA ASN A 263 22.07 1.50 0.11
C ASN A 263 22.12 2.92 0.71
N ASP A 264 22.55 3.86 -0.12
CA ASP A 264 22.47 5.29 0.14
C ASP A 264 21.12 5.81 -0.39
N PRO A 265 20.20 6.28 0.47
CA PRO A 265 18.83 6.60 0.09
C PRO A 265 18.78 7.73 -0.96
N VAL A 266 19.71 8.69 -0.94
CA VAL A 266 19.71 9.79 -1.94
C VAL A 266 20.16 9.33 -3.33
N LYS A 267 20.77 8.14 -3.43
CA LYS A 267 21.12 7.48 -4.70
C LYS A 267 20.15 6.36 -5.08
N ALA A 268 19.25 5.98 -4.18
CA ALA A 268 18.28 4.91 -4.40
C ALA A 268 17.26 5.27 -5.48
N VAL A 269 17.03 6.56 -5.73
CA VAL A 269 16.12 7.03 -6.78
C VAL A 269 16.64 8.33 -7.40
N THR A 270 16.61 8.39 -8.73
CA THR A 270 17.00 9.55 -9.54
C THR A 270 15.95 9.82 -10.61
N PHE A 271 16.04 10.96 -11.31
CA PHE A 271 15.28 11.16 -12.54
C PHE A 271 15.60 10.05 -13.56
N GLY A 272 14.67 9.84 -14.50
CA GLY A 272 14.83 8.82 -15.54
C GLY A 272 16.03 9.01 -16.46
N ASP A 273 16.60 10.20 -16.51
CA ASP A 273 17.84 10.51 -17.24
C ASP A 273 19.09 10.43 -16.35
N GLY A 274 18.95 9.93 -15.12
CA GLY A 274 20.03 9.72 -14.16
C GLY A 274 20.39 10.94 -13.30
N LYS A 275 19.79 12.12 -13.55
CA LYS A 275 20.07 13.29 -12.71
C LYS A 275 19.53 13.09 -11.28
N PRO A 276 20.27 13.53 -10.24
CA PRO A 276 19.77 13.49 -8.86
C PRO A 276 18.49 14.29 -8.68
N LEU A 277 17.66 13.86 -7.72
CA LEU A 277 16.47 14.59 -7.31
C LEU A 277 16.84 15.71 -6.31
N PRO A 278 16.23 16.91 -6.39
CA PRO A 278 16.47 17.99 -5.43
C PRO A 278 15.90 17.64 -4.06
N ALA A 279 16.76 17.55 -3.03
CA ALA A 279 16.39 17.05 -1.71
C ALA A 279 15.26 17.86 -1.06
N ASP A 280 15.30 19.18 -1.16
CA ASP A 280 14.29 20.10 -0.63
C ASP A 280 12.89 19.79 -1.18
N ILE A 281 12.78 19.52 -2.49
CA ILE A 281 11.51 19.16 -3.13
C ILE A 281 11.00 17.79 -2.65
N ILE A 282 11.91 16.83 -2.41
CA ILE A 282 11.53 15.51 -1.91
C ILE A 282 10.99 15.59 -0.47
N TYR A 283 11.64 16.36 0.40
CA TYR A 283 11.15 16.56 1.77
C TYR A 283 9.85 17.37 1.81
N ASP A 284 9.65 18.31 0.89
CA ASP A 284 8.36 19.00 0.77
C ASP A 284 7.25 18.11 0.22
N CYS A 285 7.57 17.14 -0.65
CA CYS A 285 6.63 16.09 -1.03
C CYS A 285 6.26 15.19 0.17
N LEU A 286 7.22 14.85 1.04
CA LEU A 286 6.95 14.14 2.29
C LEU A 286 6.03 14.95 3.22
N ASN A 287 6.24 16.26 3.34
CA ASN A 287 5.37 17.15 4.12
C ASN A 287 3.95 17.17 3.57
N ILE A 288 3.76 17.28 2.25
CA ILE A 288 2.44 17.20 1.59
C ILE A 288 1.77 15.85 1.89
N LEU A 289 2.50 14.75 1.80
CA LEU A 289 1.98 13.41 2.13
C LEU A 289 1.51 13.32 3.59
N ASP A 290 2.33 13.79 4.54
CA ASP A 290 1.98 13.77 5.96
C ASP A 290 0.79 14.71 6.26
N GLU A 291 0.76 15.91 5.68
CA GLU A 291 -0.35 16.88 5.79
C GLU A 291 -1.67 16.34 5.26
N GLU A 292 -1.67 15.68 4.10
CA GLU A 292 -2.87 15.16 3.45
C GLU A 292 -3.30 13.78 3.95
N SER A 293 -2.45 13.10 4.72
CA SER A 293 -2.77 11.79 5.23
C SER A 293 -3.86 11.80 6.29
N VAL A 294 -4.58 10.68 6.33
CA VAL A 294 -5.53 10.34 7.38
C VAL A 294 -5.01 9.09 8.09
N ALA A 295 -4.82 9.19 9.40
CA ALA A 295 -4.40 8.09 10.26
C ALA A 295 -5.53 7.77 11.24
N ILE A 296 -6.38 6.80 10.89
CA ILE A 296 -7.44 6.29 11.78
C ILE A 296 -6.81 5.26 12.72
N PRO A 297 -6.97 5.41 14.05
CA PRO A 297 -6.57 4.38 15.01
C PRO A 297 -7.31 3.08 14.73
N TRP A 298 -6.56 1.99 14.62
CA TRP A 298 -7.11 0.66 14.41
C TRP A 298 -7.96 0.22 15.61
N GLN A 299 -9.11 -0.40 15.31
CA GLN A 299 -9.88 -1.19 16.25
C GLN A 299 -9.91 -2.64 15.78
N LYS A 300 -9.96 -3.58 16.73
CA LYS A 300 -10.11 -4.99 16.41
C LYS A 300 -11.39 -5.18 15.60
N GLY A 301 -11.30 -5.92 14.50
CA GLY A 301 -12.43 -6.16 13.60
C GLY A 301 -12.57 -5.17 12.46
N ASP A 302 -11.80 -4.08 12.47
CA ASP A 302 -11.78 -3.18 11.33
C ASP A 302 -11.23 -3.87 10.09
N VAL A 303 -11.95 -3.72 8.98
CA VAL A 303 -11.48 -4.07 7.64
C VAL A 303 -11.48 -2.80 6.81
N ILE A 304 -10.36 -2.46 6.18
CA ILE A 304 -10.30 -1.34 5.23
C ILE A 304 -10.01 -1.86 3.82
N LEU A 305 -10.80 -1.43 2.85
CA LEU A 305 -10.59 -1.64 1.42
C LEU A 305 -10.00 -0.38 0.82
N LEU A 306 -8.86 -0.50 0.15
CA LEU A 306 -8.20 0.59 -0.58
C LEU A 306 -8.22 0.31 -2.08
N ASP A 307 -8.54 1.33 -2.86
CA ASP A 307 -8.23 1.37 -4.29
C ASP A 307 -6.77 1.81 -4.46
N ASN A 308 -5.92 0.87 -4.87
CA ASN A 308 -4.49 1.11 -5.00
C ASN A 308 -4.17 2.06 -6.16
N TRP A 309 -5.11 2.37 -7.07
CA TRP A 309 -4.92 3.47 -8.03
C TRP A 309 -5.09 4.84 -7.37
N ALA A 310 -5.93 4.94 -6.35
CA ALA A 310 -6.28 6.22 -5.73
C ALA A 310 -5.48 6.52 -4.45
N VAL A 311 -4.97 5.50 -3.75
CA VAL A 311 -4.50 5.66 -2.37
C VAL A 311 -3.07 5.17 -2.18
N LEU A 312 -2.23 6.02 -1.59
CA LEU A 312 -0.97 5.61 -0.96
C LEU A 312 -1.22 5.24 0.49
N HIS A 313 -0.46 4.29 1.03
CA HIS A 313 -0.52 3.90 2.43
C HIS A 313 0.88 3.85 3.04
N SER A 314 0.94 3.95 4.37
CA SER A 314 2.17 3.91 5.18
C SER A 314 1.92 3.15 6.48
N ARG A 315 2.92 3.08 7.37
CA ARG A 315 2.76 2.55 8.73
C ARG A 315 3.46 3.46 9.73
N ARG A 316 2.77 3.83 10.81
CA ARG A 316 3.37 4.50 11.96
C ARG A 316 4.18 3.51 12.82
N PRO A 317 5.24 3.95 13.51
CA PRO A 317 5.87 3.16 14.57
C PRO A 317 4.84 2.72 15.63
N PHE A 318 5.10 1.60 16.29
CA PHE A 318 4.16 1.04 17.26
C PHE A 318 4.82 0.23 18.36
N ASN A 319 4.07 0.06 19.45
CA ASN A 319 4.39 -0.89 20.51
C ASN A 319 3.55 -2.16 20.34
N LEU A 320 4.18 -3.31 20.56
CA LEU A 320 3.49 -4.60 20.61
C LEU A 320 2.44 -4.64 21.75
N PRO A 321 1.39 -5.48 21.63
CA PRO A 321 1.06 -6.32 20.47
C PRO A 321 0.52 -5.49 19.30
N ARG A 322 0.54 -6.05 18.08
CA ARG A 322 -0.16 -5.52 16.88
C ARG A 322 -0.21 -6.63 15.84
N ARG A 323 -1.38 -6.93 15.28
CA ARG A 323 -1.52 -7.87 14.16
C ARG A 323 -2.50 -7.32 13.13
N VAL A 324 -1.95 -6.90 12.00
CA VAL A 324 -2.71 -6.48 10.81
C VAL A 324 -2.43 -7.47 9.68
N LEU A 325 -3.50 -8.04 9.14
CA LEU A 325 -3.47 -8.93 7.97
C LEU A 325 -3.80 -8.15 6.71
N ALA A 326 -3.46 -8.71 5.56
CA ALA A 326 -3.71 -8.10 4.27
C ALA A 326 -4.13 -9.12 3.20
N SER A 327 -4.77 -8.61 2.15
CA SER A 327 -5.07 -9.36 0.93
C SER A 327 -4.89 -8.46 -0.30
N LEU A 328 -4.41 -9.03 -1.41
CA LEU A 328 -4.16 -8.30 -2.67
C LEU A 328 -5.11 -8.76 -3.77
N CYS A 329 -5.68 -7.82 -4.51
CA CYS A 329 -6.61 -8.09 -5.59
C CYS A 329 -6.08 -7.53 -6.92
N LYS A 330 -6.33 -8.25 -8.02
CA LYS A 330 -5.97 -7.81 -9.37
C LYS A 330 -6.68 -6.53 -9.79
#